data_AF-A0A397UEA6-F1
#
_entry.id   AF-A0A397UEA6-F1
#
_cell.length_a   1.000
_cell.length_b   1.000
_cell.length_c   1.000
_cell.angle_alpha   90.00
_cell.angle_beta   90.00
_cell.angle_gamma   90.00
#
_symmetry.space_group_name_H-M   'P 1'
#
loop_
_entity.id
_entity.type
_entity.pdbx_description
1 polymer ?
#
loop_
_entity_poly.entity_id
_entity_poly.type
_entity_poly.pdbx_seq_one_letter_code
_entity_poly.pdbx_strand_id
1 'polypeptide(L)'
;ADDAGATRFHVIIDARRHPTETLLSNEMKAWQGPAILIFNNAKFKKSDFDSLMQIRVGGKQGDDTKIGKHGLGFNSCYHFTDVPSFISGDYIAFLDPHQKYLPTKERGSIGTFPKEGINGFPERDQLAPYEGIEGSNFRSTFEGTLFRLPFRQQPSEISDSIFTTAQVLQLVNNI
;
A
#
# COMPACT_ATOMS: atom_id res chain seq x y z
N ALA A 1 -1.17 7.69 12.29
CA ALA A 1 -2.51 7.35 12.80
C ALA A 1 -2.98 8.45 13.76
N ASP A 2 -2.16 8.77 14.76
CA ASP A 2 -2.42 9.85 15.73
C ASP A 2 -2.67 11.21 15.07
N ASP A 3 -1.81 11.62 14.12
CA ASP A 3 -1.99 12.89 13.38
C ASP A 3 -3.32 12.95 12.59
N ALA A 4 -3.85 11.78 12.21
CA ALA A 4 -5.12 11.66 11.51
C ALA A 4 -6.32 11.56 12.47
N GLY A 5 -6.10 11.60 13.79
CA GLY A 5 -7.14 11.46 14.81
C GLY A 5 -7.75 10.07 14.89
N ALA A 6 -7.03 9.04 14.47
CA ALA A 6 -7.51 7.66 14.55
C ALA A 6 -7.65 7.22 16.02
N THR A 7 -8.74 6.50 16.32
CA THR A 7 -8.98 5.91 17.64
C THR A 7 -8.74 4.41 17.67
N ARG A 8 -8.53 3.79 16.50
CA ARG A 8 -8.18 2.38 16.34
C ARG A 8 -7.01 2.26 15.38
N PHE A 9 -6.08 1.38 15.72
CA PHE A 9 -4.90 1.08 14.92
C PHE A 9 -4.55 -0.40 15.07
N HIS A 10 -4.30 -1.10 13.96
CA HIS A 10 -3.88 -2.50 13.96
C HIS A 10 -2.72 -2.74 13.01
N VAL A 11 -1.82 -3.63 13.40
CA VAL A 11 -0.80 -4.21 12.51
C VAL A 11 -1.12 -5.68 12.32
N ILE A 12 -1.23 -6.11 11.07
CA ILE A 12 -1.61 -7.47 10.69
C ILE A 12 -0.48 -8.07 9.87
N ILE A 13 0.03 -9.22 10.29
CA ILE A 13 0.96 -10.01 9.48
C ILE A 13 0.13 -10.95 8.61
N ASP A 14 -0.02 -10.56 7.34
CA ASP A 14 -0.80 -11.31 6.38
C ASP A 14 0.08 -12.34 5.67
N ALA A 15 -0.13 -13.62 5.98
CA ALA A 15 0.59 -14.73 5.35
C ALA A 15 -0.07 -15.25 4.07
N ARG A 16 -1.19 -14.66 3.64
CA ARG A 16 -1.92 -15.10 2.44
C ARG A 16 -1.09 -14.87 1.17
N ARG A 17 -1.39 -15.68 0.15
CA ARG A 17 -0.95 -15.50 -1.23
C ARG A 17 -2.20 -15.40 -2.09
N HIS A 18 -2.18 -14.47 -3.04
CA HIS A 18 -3.34 -14.15 -3.85
C HIS A 18 -3.14 -14.61 -5.31
N PRO A 19 -4.23 -14.79 -6.08
CA PRO A 19 -4.14 -15.07 -7.51
C PRO A 19 -3.42 -13.96 -8.28
N THR A 20 -3.01 -14.28 -9.52
CA THR A 20 -2.08 -13.47 -10.31
C THR A 20 -2.47 -13.34 -11.79
N GLU A 21 -3.71 -13.67 -12.14
CA GLU A 21 -4.16 -13.72 -13.54
C GLU A 21 -4.64 -12.35 -14.03
N THR A 22 -5.31 -11.60 -13.16
CA THR A 22 -5.95 -10.31 -13.48
C THR A 22 -5.36 -9.16 -12.66
N LEU A 23 -4.20 -8.67 -13.10
CA LEU A 23 -3.42 -7.61 -12.42
C LEU A 23 -3.28 -6.36 -13.28
N LEU A 24 -2.86 -5.25 -12.68
CA LEU A 24 -2.56 -4.00 -13.41
C LEU A 24 -1.43 -4.17 -14.43
N SER A 25 -0.50 -5.09 -14.18
CA SER A 25 0.61 -5.45 -15.06
C SER A 25 1.11 -6.85 -14.74
N ASN A 26 1.97 -7.41 -15.61
CA ASN A 26 2.61 -8.70 -15.36
C ASN A 26 3.63 -8.63 -14.22
N GLU A 27 4.28 -7.49 -14.04
CA GLU A 27 5.29 -7.26 -13.02
C GLU A 27 4.68 -7.23 -11.60
N MET A 28 3.38 -6.91 -11.48
CA MET A 28 2.66 -6.93 -10.20
C MET A 28 2.51 -8.33 -9.59
N LYS A 29 2.76 -9.41 -10.36
CA LYS A 29 2.70 -10.79 -9.87
C LYS A 29 3.62 -11.02 -8.67
N ALA A 30 4.77 -10.33 -8.63
CA ALA A 30 5.73 -10.43 -7.53
C ALA A 30 5.19 -9.90 -6.18
N TRP A 31 4.11 -9.10 -6.20
CA TRP A 31 3.59 -8.35 -5.05
C TRP A 31 2.27 -8.90 -4.49
N GLN A 32 1.82 -10.06 -4.99
CA GLN A 32 0.61 -10.77 -4.56
C GLN A 32 0.84 -11.76 -3.39
N GLY A 33 2.01 -11.72 -2.77
CA GLY A 33 2.40 -12.58 -1.66
C GLY A 33 2.09 -12.02 -0.26
N PRO A 34 2.73 -12.58 0.78
CA PRO A 34 2.59 -12.11 2.17
C PRO A 34 2.96 -10.63 2.35
N ALA A 35 2.39 -9.99 3.37
CA ALA A 35 2.57 -8.56 3.62
C ALA A 35 2.41 -8.18 5.09
N ILE A 36 2.88 -6.98 5.43
CA ILE A 36 2.36 -6.24 6.58
C ILE A 36 1.16 -5.43 6.12
N LEU A 37 0.05 -5.52 6.83
CA LEU A 37 -1.07 -4.60 6.70
C LEU A 37 -1.12 -3.68 7.91
N ILE A 38 -1.34 -2.39 7.68
CA ILE A 38 -1.42 -1.38 8.73
C ILE A 38 -2.75 -0.66 8.59
N PHE A 39 -3.65 -0.88 9.53
CA PHE A 39 -4.97 -0.29 9.55
C PHE A 39 -5.05 0.85 10.56
N ASN A 40 -5.81 1.89 10.21
CA ASN A 40 -6.38 2.82 11.18
C ASN A 40 -7.77 3.30 10.72
N ASN A 41 -8.62 3.70 11.66
CA ASN A 41 -10.00 4.10 11.35
C ASN A 41 -10.16 5.58 10.93
N ALA A 42 -9.07 6.31 10.68
CA ALA A 42 -9.14 7.61 10.02
C ALA A 42 -9.09 7.45 8.49
N LYS A 43 -9.71 8.39 7.77
CA LYS A 43 -9.75 8.41 6.30
C LYS A 43 -8.95 9.59 5.78
N PHE A 44 -8.12 9.34 4.78
CA PHE A 44 -7.58 10.40 3.94
C PHE A 44 -8.68 11.06 3.12
N LYS A 45 -8.58 12.39 3.01
CA LYS A 45 -9.33 13.20 2.05
C LYS A 45 -8.62 13.15 0.70
N LYS A 46 -9.33 13.48 -0.38
CA LYS A 46 -8.74 13.58 -1.72
C LYS A 46 -7.48 14.48 -1.76
N SER A 47 -7.48 15.59 -1.03
CA SER A 47 -6.32 16.49 -0.91
C SER A 47 -5.10 15.81 -0.30
N ASP A 48 -5.30 14.84 0.59
CA ASP A 48 -4.22 14.10 1.25
C ASP A 48 -3.58 13.12 0.27
N PHE A 49 -4.40 12.47 -0.57
CA PHE A 49 -3.91 11.64 -1.68
C PHE A 49 -3.09 12.44 -2.68
N ASP A 50 -3.63 13.58 -3.14
CA ASP A 50 -2.96 14.47 -4.09
C ASP A 50 -1.61 14.95 -3.50
N SER A 51 -1.60 15.33 -2.22
CA SER A 51 -0.38 15.76 -1.51
C SER A 51 0.63 14.61 -1.35
N LEU A 52 0.17 13.41 -0.98
CA LEU A 52 1.02 12.23 -0.81
C LEU A 52 1.67 11.85 -2.14
N MET A 53 0.91 11.87 -3.24
CA MET A 53 1.46 11.65 -4.57
C MET A 53 2.47 12.73 -4.95
N GLN A 54 2.14 14.01 -4.82
CA GLN A 54 3.07 15.08 -5.18
C GLN A 54 4.40 15.01 -4.40
N ILE A 55 4.36 14.68 -3.11
CA ILE A 55 5.56 14.57 -2.27
C ILE A 55 6.36 13.30 -2.57
N ARG A 56 5.70 12.16 -2.79
CA ARG A 56 6.37 10.84 -2.83
C ARG A 56 6.69 10.35 -4.24
N VAL A 57 5.89 10.76 -5.21
CA VAL A 57 5.98 10.38 -6.64
C VAL A 57 6.63 11.52 -7.43
N GLY A 58 6.34 12.77 -7.08
CA GLY A 58 6.70 13.97 -7.85
C GLY A 58 8.18 14.33 -7.95
N GLY A 59 9.09 13.63 -7.26
CA GLY A 59 10.53 13.64 -7.56
C GLY A 59 11.25 14.99 -7.53
N LYS A 60 10.67 16.06 -6.99
CA LYS A 60 11.38 17.34 -6.85
C LYS A 60 12.43 17.21 -5.73
N GLN A 61 13.63 16.76 -6.11
CA GLN A 61 14.88 16.81 -5.34
C GLN A 61 15.32 18.24 -4.93
N GLY A 62 14.45 19.25 -5.05
CA GLY A 62 14.81 20.66 -4.86
C GLY A 62 14.12 21.35 -3.69
N ASP A 63 13.36 20.63 -2.85
CA ASP A 63 12.67 21.24 -1.72
C ASP A 63 12.72 20.30 -0.49
N ASP A 64 13.94 20.03 -0.02
CA ASP A 64 14.23 19.34 1.25
C ASP A 64 13.54 19.98 2.48
N THR A 65 12.92 21.15 2.31
CA THR A 65 12.20 21.89 3.34
C THR A 65 10.73 21.46 3.51
N LYS A 66 10.16 20.65 2.59
CA LYS A 66 8.76 20.18 2.65
C LYS A 66 8.58 18.74 3.07
N ILE A 67 9.63 18.12 3.61
CA ILE A 67 9.51 16.88 4.37
C ILE A 67 8.85 17.26 5.71
N GLY A 68 7.52 17.41 5.72
CA GLY A 68 6.77 17.52 6.98
C GLY A 68 7.06 16.30 7.87
N LYS A 69 6.70 16.37 9.16
CA LYS A 69 6.92 15.30 10.15
C LYS A 69 6.46 13.89 9.71
N HIS A 70 5.57 13.80 8.72
CA HIS A 70 5.10 12.56 8.06
C HIS A 70 6.10 11.94 7.06
N GLY A 71 7.23 12.61 6.83
CA GLY A 71 8.26 12.36 5.80
C GLY A 71 9.05 11.07 5.96
N LEU A 72 9.64 10.88 7.14
CA LEU A 72 10.61 9.83 7.41
C LEU A 72 9.94 8.48 7.70
N GLY A 73 8.78 8.50 8.37
CA GLY A 73 8.08 7.28 8.80
C GLY A 73 7.43 6.48 7.67
N PHE A 74 7.12 7.08 6.51
CA PHE A 74 6.62 6.34 5.36
C PHE A 74 7.76 5.70 4.54
N ASN A 75 8.94 6.33 4.52
CA ASN A 75 10.09 5.77 3.79
C ASN A 75 10.56 4.44 4.39
N SER A 76 10.30 4.20 5.69
CA SER A 76 10.61 2.90 6.32
C SER A 76 9.81 1.73 5.72
N CYS A 77 8.66 1.99 5.07
CA CYS A 77 7.92 0.96 4.33
C CYS A 77 8.81 0.29 3.28
N TYR A 78 9.76 1.03 2.70
CA TYR A 78 10.65 0.53 1.67
C TYR A 78 11.69 -0.48 2.18
N HIS A 79 11.85 -0.65 3.49
CA HIS A 79 12.62 -1.79 4.01
C HIS A 79 11.93 -3.12 3.66
N PHE A 80 10.60 -3.15 3.60
CA PHE A 80 9.83 -4.38 3.37
C PHE A 80 9.39 -4.56 1.92
N THR A 81 9.11 -3.47 1.20
CA THR A 81 8.45 -3.51 -0.11
C THR A 81 9.02 -2.50 -1.09
N ASP A 82 8.89 -2.73 -2.40
CA ASP A 82 9.11 -1.68 -3.41
C ASP A 82 7.80 -1.03 -3.86
N VAL A 83 6.66 -1.68 -3.61
CA VAL A 83 5.35 -1.27 -4.12
C VAL A 83 4.35 -1.15 -2.97
N PRO A 84 4.51 -0.16 -2.07
CA PRO A 84 3.52 0.08 -1.04
C PRO A 84 2.23 0.57 -1.68
N SER A 85 1.11 0.10 -1.14
CA SER A 85 -0.21 0.46 -1.62
C SER A 85 -1.18 0.64 -0.45
N PHE A 86 -2.28 1.34 -0.67
CA PHE A 86 -3.28 1.55 0.37
C PHE A 86 -4.66 1.85 -0.18
N ILE A 87 -5.68 1.51 0.60
CA ILE A 87 -7.07 1.95 0.40
C ILE A 87 -7.45 2.92 1.52
N SER A 88 -8.20 3.96 1.18
CA SER A 88 -8.83 4.83 2.17
C SER A 88 -10.08 5.50 1.64
N GLY A 89 -11.21 5.30 2.32
CA GLY A 89 -12.49 5.83 1.86
C GLY A 89 -12.87 5.26 0.50
N ASP A 90 -12.96 6.15 -0.50
CA ASP A 90 -13.37 5.84 -1.86
C ASP A 90 -12.18 5.72 -2.84
N TYR A 91 -10.95 5.63 -2.32
CA TYR A 91 -9.75 5.66 -3.13
C TYR A 91 -8.81 4.50 -2.83
N ILE A 92 -8.06 4.11 -3.86
CA ILE A 92 -6.95 3.18 -3.78
C ILE A 92 -5.72 3.81 -4.42
N ALA A 93 -4.54 3.57 -3.86
CA ALA A 93 -3.29 4.05 -4.42
C ALA A 93 -2.20 2.97 -4.41
N PHE A 94 -1.35 3.00 -5.43
CA PHE A 94 -0.16 2.18 -5.57
C PHE A 94 1.03 3.10 -5.82
N LEU A 95 2.15 2.83 -5.17
CA LEU A 95 3.39 3.62 -5.33
C LEU A 95 4.47 2.72 -5.91
N ASP A 96 5.21 3.22 -6.89
CA ASP A 96 6.26 2.50 -7.62
C ASP A 96 7.38 3.49 -7.96
N PRO A 97 8.22 3.89 -6.99
CA PRO A 97 9.19 4.97 -7.18
C PRO A 97 10.21 4.72 -8.31
N HIS A 98 10.45 3.46 -8.68
CA HIS A 98 11.35 3.06 -9.78
C HIS A 98 10.61 2.82 -11.11
N GLN A 99 9.29 3.05 -11.17
CA GLN A 99 8.49 2.98 -12.40
C GLN A 99 8.60 1.60 -13.09
N LYS A 100 8.78 0.53 -12.31
CA LYS A 100 9.06 -0.80 -12.85
C LYS A 100 7.80 -1.64 -12.97
N TYR A 101 6.90 -1.51 -12.01
CA TYR A 101 5.79 -2.43 -11.78
C TYR A 101 4.46 -1.90 -12.30
N LEU A 102 4.19 -0.59 -12.30
CA LEU A 102 2.93 -0.04 -12.81
C LEU A 102 2.87 0.02 -14.35
N PRO A 103 1.69 -0.13 -14.97
CA PRO A 103 1.54 -0.19 -16.42
C PRO A 103 1.92 1.13 -17.11
N THR A 104 1.62 2.27 -16.50
CA THR A 104 1.91 3.61 -17.04
C THR A 104 3.37 4.02 -16.87
N LYS A 105 4.18 3.21 -16.18
CA LYS A 105 5.56 3.57 -15.76
C LYS A 105 5.59 4.92 -15.02
N GLU A 106 4.51 5.25 -14.34
CA GLU A 106 4.44 6.38 -13.41
C GLU A 106 4.93 5.95 -12.04
N ARG A 107 5.39 6.91 -11.23
CA ARG A 107 5.90 6.60 -9.89
C ARG A 107 4.81 6.20 -8.87
N GLY A 108 3.56 6.23 -9.30
CA GLY A 108 2.40 5.78 -8.55
C GLY A 108 1.12 6.04 -9.32
N SER A 109 0.02 5.45 -8.87
CA SER A 109 -1.29 5.56 -9.46
C SER A 109 -2.35 5.69 -8.36
N ILE A 110 -3.35 6.54 -8.59
CA ILE A 110 -4.57 6.62 -7.75
C ILE A 110 -5.75 6.17 -8.61
N GLY A 111 -6.55 5.26 -8.06
CA GLY A 111 -7.82 4.84 -8.62
C GLY A 111 -8.98 5.00 -7.65
N THR A 112 -10.18 4.74 -8.15
CA THR A 112 -11.41 4.68 -7.35
C THR A 112 -11.51 3.32 -6.67
N PHE A 113 -11.85 3.30 -5.40
CA PHE A 113 -12.19 2.06 -4.68
C PHE A 113 -13.53 1.51 -5.22
N PRO A 114 -13.59 0.26 -5.71
CA PRO A 114 -14.81 -0.26 -6.28
C PRO A 114 -15.81 -0.63 -5.20
N LYS A 115 -17.01 -0.05 -5.30
CA LYS A 115 -18.10 -0.20 -4.32
C LYS A 115 -19.21 -1.15 -4.77
N GLU A 116 -19.07 -1.76 -5.94
CA GLU A 116 -20.04 -2.72 -6.51
C GLU A 116 -19.52 -4.16 -6.49
N GLY A 117 -18.45 -4.42 -5.72
CA GLY A 117 -17.69 -5.65 -5.68
C GLY A 117 -16.58 -5.70 -6.74
N ILE A 118 -15.68 -6.67 -6.58
CA ILE A 118 -14.51 -6.85 -7.47
C ILE A 118 -14.69 -7.97 -8.51
N ASN A 119 -15.80 -8.72 -8.47
CA ASN A 119 -15.99 -9.87 -9.37
C ASN A 119 -16.08 -9.49 -10.85
N GLY A 120 -16.57 -8.28 -11.16
CA GLY A 120 -16.63 -7.74 -12.52
C GLY A 120 -15.43 -6.84 -12.87
N PHE A 121 -14.47 -6.66 -11.98
CA PHE A 121 -13.32 -5.79 -12.24
C PHE A 121 -12.28 -6.51 -13.11
N PRO A 122 -11.78 -5.88 -14.20
CA PRO A 122 -10.77 -6.50 -15.06
C PRO A 122 -9.49 -6.86 -14.33
N GLU A 123 -9.12 -6.11 -13.29
CA GLU A 123 -7.96 -6.34 -12.42
C GLU A 123 -8.35 -6.89 -11.04
N ARG A 124 -9.34 -7.78 -10.99
CA ARG A 124 -9.86 -8.37 -9.74
C ARG A 124 -8.76 -8.89 -8.82
N ASP A 125 -7.78 -9.62 -9.35
CA ASP A 125 -6.73 -10.20 -8.52
C ASP A 125 -5.85 -9.13 -7.88
N GLN A 126 -5.71 -7.95 -8.50
CA GLN A 126 -4.99 -6.82 -7.91
C GLN A 126 -5.63 -6.34 -6.61
N LEU A 127 -6.96 -6.49 -6.50
CA LEU A 127 -7.77 -6.00 -5.40
C LEU A 127 -8.06 -7.07 -4.34
N ALA A 128 -7.96 -8.35 -4.70
CA ALA A 128 -8.16 -9.48 -3.80
C ALA A 128 -7.41 -9.39 -2.44
N PRO A 129 -6.18 -8.82 -2.35
CA PRO A 129 -5.49 -8.70 -1.06
C PRO A 129 -6.22 -7.89 0.02
N TYR A 130 -7.08 -6.95 -0.38
CA TYR A 130 -7.80 -6.09 0.56
C TYR A 130 -9.17 -6.66 0.96
N GLU A 131 -9.66 -7.69 0.27
CA GLU A 131 -10.97 -8.28 0.57
C GLU A 131 -10.94 -9.03 1.91
N GLY A 132 -11.96 -8.80 2.74
CA GLY A 132 -12.14 -9.40 4.05
C GLY A 132 -11.32 -8.77 5.18
N ILE A 133 -10.46 -7.78 4.90
CA ILE A 133 -9.63 -7.13 5.92
C ILE A 133 -10.34 -5.89 6.46
N GLU A 134 -10.50 -5.81 7.79
CA GLU A 134 -11.10 -4.67 8.49
C GLU A 134 -12.46 -4.24 7.92
N GLY A 135 -13.28 -5.23 7.52
CA GLY A 135 -14.62 -5.00 6.97
C GLY A 135 -14.64 -4.58 5.50
N SER A 136 -13.50 -4.52 4.81
CA SER A 136 -13.44 -4.28 3.37
C SER A 136 -14.10 -5.44 2.62
N ASN A 137 -15.24 -5.17 1.99
CA ASN A 137 -15.98 -6.12 1.15
C ASN A 137 -16.22 -5.57 -0.26
N PHE A 138 -15.63 -4.42 -0.59
CA PHE A 138 -15.81 -3.71 -1.86
C PHE A 138 -17.28 -3.42 -2.23
N ARG A 139 -18.19 -3.31 -1.25
CA ARG A 139 -19.63 -3.02 -1.48
C ARG A 139 -20.08 -1.66 -0.96
N SER A 140 -19.16 -0.91 -0.36
CA SER A 140 -19.39 0.42 0.20
C SER A 140 -18.05 1.14 0.33
N THR A 141 -18.09 2.43 0.71
CA THR A 141 -16.90 3.17 1.14
C THR A 141 -16.15 2.39 2.22
N PHE A 142 -14.82 2.36 2.13
CA PHE A 142 -13.98 1.75 3.15
C PHE A 142 -13.82 2.72 4.34
N GLU A 143 -14.28 2.32 5.52
CA GLU A 143 -14.31 3.18 6.72
C GLU A 143 -12.98 3.17 7.50
N GLY A 144 -11.92 3.60 6.82
CA GLY A 144 -10.60 3.77 7.39
C GLY A 144 -9.51 3.91 6.34
N THR A 145 -8.27 3.65 6.75
CA THR A 145 -7.09 3.56 5.89
C THR A 145 -6.38 2.24 6.15
N LEU A 146 -6.13 1.48 5.10
CA LEU A 146 -5.42 0.20 5.16
C LEU A 146 -4.23 0.25 4.21
N PHE A 147 -3.03 0.33 4.77
CA PHE A 147 -1.79 0.15 4.02
C PHE A 147 -1.50 -1.34 3.85
N ARG A 148 -0.92 -1.68 2.70
CA ARG A 148 -0.42 -3.01 2.36
C ARG A 148 1.02 -2.88 1.91
N LEU A 149 1.92 -3.59 2.60
CA LEU A 149 3.36 -3.62 2.34
C LEU A 149 3.78 -5.04 1.97
N PRO A 150 3.62 -5.45 0.69
CA PRO A 150 3.94 -6.80 0.25
C PRO A 150 5.44 -7.04 0.30
N PHE A 151 5.85 -8.20 0.83
CA PHE A 151 7.27 -8.49 1.03
C PHE A 151 8.01 -8.66 -0.29
N ARG A 152 9.14 -7.97 -0.39
CA ARG A 152 10.11 -8.11 -1.46
C ARG A 152 10.54 -9.57 -1.59
N GLN A 153 10.49 -10.10 -2.81
CA GLN A 153 10.85 -11.48 -3.12
C GLN A 153 12.29 -11.62 -3.66
N GLN A 154 12.85 -10.54 -4.19
CA GLN A 154 14.20 -10.46 -4.75
C GLN A 154 14.79 -9.08 -4.46
N PRO A 155 16.13 -8.94 -4.32
CA PRO A 155 16.77 -7.64 -4.14
C PRO A 155 16.34 -6.61 -5.18
N SER A 156 16.28 -5.35 -4.77
CA SER A 156 15.94 -4.22 -5.64
C SER A 156 16.92 -3.06 -5.45
N GLU A 157 16.85 -2.07 -6.33
CA GLU A 157 17.64 -0.83 -6.20
C GLU A 157 17.34 -0.07 -4.90
N ILE A 158 16.18 -0.34 -4.26
CA ILE A 158 15.80 0.29 -2.99
C ILE A 158 16.43 -0.44 -1.79
N SER A 159 16.45 -1.77 -1.83
CA SER A 159 17.00 -2.58 -0.74
C SER A 159 17.24 -4.03 -1.16
N ASP A 160 18.33 -4.61 -0.64
CA ASP A 160 18.62 -6.05 -0.75
C ASP A 160 17.90 -6.89 0.32
N SER A 161 17.21 -6.25 1.26
CA SER A 161 16.57 -6.94 2.38
C SER A 161 15.32 -7.70 1.94
N ILE A 162 15.26 -8.98 2.30
CA ILE A 162 14.11 -9.87 2.08
C ILE A 162 13.64 -10.38 3.44
N PHE A 163 12.34 -10.24 3.70
CA PHE A 163 11.74 -10.61 4.96
C PHE A 163 10.72 -11.75 4.77
N THR A 164 10.76 -12.69 5.71
CA THR A 164 9.71 -13.70 5.90
C THR A 164 8.67 -13.23 6.90
N THR A 165 7.47 -13.81 6.85
CA THR A 165 6.42 -13.54 7.84
C THR A 165 6.88 -13.79 9.28
N ALA A 166 7.70 -14.82 9.51
CA ALA A 166 8.25 -15.14 10.83
C ALA A 166 9.22 -14.07 11.35
N GLN A 167 10.12 -13.58 10.50
CA GLN A 167 11.06 -12.49 10.87
C GLN A 167 10.30 -11.21 11.20
N VAL A 168 9.28 -10.85 10.41
CA VAL A 168 8.48 -9.66 10.68
C VAL A 168 7.64 -9.82 11.94
N LEU A 169 7.05 -10.99 12.17
CA LEU A 169 6.29 -11.24 13.40
C LEU A 169 7.19 -11.07 14.64
N GLN A 170 8.44 -11.52 14.58
CA GLN A 170 9.41 -11.30 15.64
C GLN A 170 9.72 -9.80 15.84
N LEU A 171 9.88 -9.04 14.75
CA LEU A 171 10.08 -7.59 14.84
C LEU A 171 8.92 -6.88 15.53
N VAL A 172 7.67 -7.23 15.17
CA VAL A 172 6.47 -6.60 15.73
C VAL A 172 6.24 -6.99 17.19
N ASN A 173 6.54 -8.23 17.58
CA ASN A 173 6.41 -8.70 18.96
C ASN A 173 7.45 -8.11 19.93
N ASN A 174 8.50 -7.49 19.40
CA ASN A 174 9.58 -6.88 20.18
C ASN A 174 9.40 -5.36 20.38
N ILE A 175 8.26 -4.80 19.99
CA ILE A 175 7.87 -3.39 20.17
C ILE A 175 6.88 -3.31 21.34
#